data_AF-A0A958ITJ3-F1
#
_entry.id   AF-A0A958ITJ3-F1
#
_cell.length_a   1.000
_cell.length_b   1.000
_cell.length_c   1.000
_cell.angle_alpha   90.00
_cell.angle_beta   90.00
_cell.angle_gamma   90.00
#
_symmetry.space_group_name_H-M   'P 1'
#
loop_
_entity.id
_entity.type
_entity.pdbx_description
1 polymer ?
#
loop_
_entity_poly.entity_id
_entity_poly.type
_entity_poly.pdbx_seq_one_letter_code
_entity_poly.pdbx_strand_id
1 'polypeptide(L)' 'MQDIDKILVLGPHTDDGELGCGGTIAKLVEAGKEVHYAAFSIAEDSVPAGLPKDILVSEIQAA' A
#
# COMPACT_ATOMS: atom_id res chain seq x y z
N MET A 1 26.47 2.57 -8.64
CA MET A 1 25.24 2.23 -7.89
C MET A 1 24.39 1.42 -8.85
N GLN A 2 23.92 0.23 -8.49
CA GLN A 2 23.01 -0.50 -9.38
C GLN A 2 21.73 0.33 -9.54
N ASP A 3 21.18 0.41 -10.74
CA ASP A 3 19.88 1.02 -10.95
C ASP A 3 18.84 0.20 -10.17
N ILE A 4 18.20 0.85 -9.20
CA ILE A 4 17.08 0.25 -8.47
C ILE A 4 15.88 0.34 -9.42
N ASP A 5 15.47 -0.80 -9.96
CA ASP A 5 14.32 -0.88 -10.88
C ASP A 5 13.10 -1.56 -10.26
N LYS A 6 13.29 -2.35 -9.20
CA LYS A 6 12.22 -3.05 -8.48
C LYS A 6 12.20 -2.66 -7.01
N ILE A 7 11.03 -2.31 -6.52
CA ILE A 7 10.80 -1.86 -5.15
C ILE A 7 9.66 -2.68 -4.55
N LEU A 8 9.84 -3.14 -3.32
CA LEU A 8 8.82 -3.78 -2.52
C LEU A 8 8.54 -2.94 -1.27
N VAL A 9 7.32 -2.43 -1.16
CA VAL A 9 6.80 -1.74 0.02
C VAL A 9 6.17 -2.79 0.92
N LEU A 10 6.56 -2.80 2.20
CA LEU A 10 6.04 -3.72 3.21
C LEU A 10 5.29 -2.90 4.25
N GLY A 11 3.99 -3.16 4.39
CA GLY A 11 3.13 -2.53 5.37
C GLY A 11 2.51 -3.59 6.30
N PRO A 12 2.42 -3.34 7.62
CA PRO A 12 1.58 -4.17 8.48
C PRO A 12 0.12 -4.21 8.00
N HIS A 13 -0.44 -3.07 7.65
CA HIS A 13 -1.82 -2.89 7.16
C HIS A 13 -1.83 -2.22 5.78
N THR A 14 -3.03 -2.10 5.20
CA THR A 14 -3.24 -1.59 3.84
C THR A 14 -2.83 -0.13 3.64
N ASP A 15 -2.91 0.71 4.67
CA ASP A 15 -2.65 2.15 4.60
C ASP A 15 -1.23 2.58 5.01
N ASP A 16 -0.49 1.71 5.71
CA ASP A 16 0.81 2.04 6.31
C ASP A 16 1.85 2.52 5.28
N GLY A 17 1.87 1.92 4.08
CA GLY A 17 2.74 2.32 2.97
C GLY A 17 2.38 3.69 2.39
N GLU A 18 1.10 4.01 2.31
CA GLU A 18 0.60 5.30 1.81
C GLU A 18 0.95 6.42 2.79
N LEU A 19 0.69 6.20 4.07
CA LEU A 19 0.95 7.16 5.14
C LEU A 19 2.46 7.35 5.37
N GLY A 20 3.23 6.26 5.36
CA GLY A 20 4.66 6.29 5.64
C GLY A 20 5.51 6.78 4.47
N CYS A 21 5.11 6.47 3.23
CA CYS A 21 5.96 6.75 2.06
C CYS A 21 5.22 6.98 0.74
N GLY A 22 3.92 7.32 0.75
CA GLY A 22 3.11 7.51 -0.47
C GLY A 22 3.73 8.47 -1.50
N GLY A 23 4.30 9.60 -1.06
CA GLY A 23 5.01 10.52 -1.96
C GLY A 23 6.25 9.93 -2.62
N THR A 24 6.96 9.01 -1.94
CA THR A 24 8.10 8.29 -2.51
C THR A 24 7.63 7.22 -3.50
N ILE A 25 6.56 6.49 -3.17
CA ILE A 25 5.92 5.52 -4.06
C ILE A 25 5.52 6.20 -5.36
N ALA A 26 4.77 7.31 -5.28
CA ALA A 26 4.34 8.08 -6.45
C ALA A 26 5.53 8.52 -7.31
N LYS A 27 6.58 9.09 -6.69
CA LYS A 27 7.79 9.51 -7.40
C LYS A 27 8.51 8.35 -8.11
N LEU A 28 8.55 7.16 -7.51
CA LEU A 28 9.18 5.98 -8.11
C LEU A 28 8.35 5.44 -9.28
N VAL A 29 7.03 5.41 -9.14
CA VAL A 29 6.11 5.03 -10.22
C VAL A 29 6.24 6.01 -11.40
N GLU A 30 6.24 7.31 -11.15
CA GLU A 30 6.45 8.36 -12.17
C GLU A 30 7.79 8.22 -12.89
N ALA A 31 8.82 7.76 -12.18
CA ALA A 31 10.14 7.46 -12.75
C ALA A 31 10.20 6.13 -13.53
N GLY A 32 9.06 5.45 -13.73
CA GLY A 32 8.96 4.21 -14.50
C GLY A 32 9.47 2.97 -13.76
N LYS A 33 9.55 3.02 -12.44
CA LYS A 33 10.02 1.90 -11.62
C LYS A 33 8.91 0.91 -11.32
N GLU A 34 9.26 -0.37 -11.18
CA GLU A 34 8.33 -1.43 -10.81
C GLU A 34 8.16 -1.44 -9.28
N VAL A 35 6.98 -1.02 -8.81
CA VAL A 35 6.67 -0.94 -7.37
C VAL A 35 5.60 -1.97 -7.03
N HIS A 36 5.91 -2.83 -6.05
CA HIS A 36 4.99 -3.78 -5.45
C HIS A 36 4.67 -3.35 -4.02
N TYR A 37 3.42 -3.52 -3.59
CA TYR A 37 3.02 -3.27 -2.21
C TYR A 37 2.43 -4.54 -1.61
N ALA A 38 3.03 -5.04 -0.52
CA ALA A 38 2.50 -6.12 0.29
C ALA A 38 2.07 -5.58 1.66
N ALA A 39 0.76 -5.55 1.88
CA ALA A 39 0.16 -5.40 3.20
C ALA A 39 0.01 -6.79 3.84
N PHE A 40 0.43 -6.97 5.08
CA PHE A 40 0.37 -8.27 5.77
C PHE A 40 -1.00 -8.57 6.37
N SER A 41 -1.80 -7.54 6.61
CA SER A 41 -3.16 -7.63 7.14
C SER A 41 -4.06 -6.63 6.40
N ILE A 42 -5.34 -6.98 6.24
CA ILE A 42 -6.36 -6.06 5.73
C ILE A 42 -7.01 -5.24 6.85
N ALA A 43 -6.54 -5.38 8.09
CA ALA A 43 -7.01 -4.67 9.27
C ALA A 43 -8.53 -4.80 9.52
N GLU A 44 -9.11 -5.97 9.25
CA GLU A 44 -10.55 -6.22 9.37
C GLU A 44 -11.10 -6.01 10.80
N ASP A 45 -10.26 -6.14 11.81
CA ASP A 45 -10.60 -5.86 13.22
C ASP A 45 -10.78 -4.36 13.51
N SER A 46 -10.14 -3.50 12.72
CA SER A 46 -10.28 -2.05 12.80
C SER A 46 -11.56 -1.54 12.13
N VAL A 47 -12.26 -2.39 11.35
CA VAL A 47 -13.48 -2.00 10.63
C VAL A 47 -14.67 -1.84 11.59
N PRO A 48 -15.34 -0.67 11.60
CA PRO A 48 -16.53 -0.43 12.41
C PRO A 48 -17.68 -1.40 12.14
N ALA A 49 -18.50 -1.66 13.16
CA ALA A 49 -19.69 -2.48 13.02
C ALA A 49 -20.67 -1.90 11.98
N GLY A 50 -21.24 -2.77 11.13
CA GLY A 50 -22.17 -2.40 10.07
C GLY A 50 -21.52 -2.17 8.71
N LEU A 51 -20.19 -2.23 8.60
CA LEU A 51 -19.46 -2.19 7.34
C LEU A 51 -18.96 -3.58 6.92
N PRO A 52 -18.75 -3.83 5.62
CA PRO A 52 -18.07 -5.03 5.13
C PRO A 52 -16.66 -5.14 5.73
N LYS A 53 -16.29 -6.32 6.24
CA LYS A 53 -15.00 -6.55 6.90
C LYS A 53 -13.79 -6.38 5.97
N ASP A 54 -14.01 -6.46 4.67
CA ASP A 54 -13.04 -6.32 3.60
C ASP A 54 -13.06 -4.93 2.94
N ILE A 55 -13.79 -3.95 3.49
CA ILE A 55 -13.90 -2.61 2.90
C ILE A 55 -12.54 -1.96 2.64
N LEU A 56 -11.57 -2.15 3.55
CA LEU A 56 -10.22 -1.61 3.44
C LEU A 56 -9.43 -2.18 2.24
N VAL A 57 -9.79 -3.38 1.75
CA VAL A 57 -9.23 -3.94 0.50
C VAL A 57 -9.70 -3.14 -0.71
N SER A 58 -10.95 -2.71 -0.72
CA SER A 58 -11.50 -1.89 -1.81
C SER A 58 -10.90 -0.49 -1.79
N GLU A 59 -10.66 0.06 -0.61
CA GLU A 59 -10.02 1.38 -0.42
C GLU A 59 -8.60 1.38 -0.98
N ILE A 60 -7.76 0.40 -0.61
CA ILE A 60 -6.37 0.36 -1.10
C ILE A 60 -6.24 0.04 -2.59
N GLN A 61 -7.24 -0.63 -3.18
CA GLN A 61 -7.27 -0.85 -4.64
C GLN A 61 -7.64 0.39 -5.44
N ALA A 62 -8.27 1.38 -4.78
CA ALA A 62 -8.68 2.64 -5.40
C ALA A 62 -7.64 3.77 -5.25
N ALA A 63 -6.63 3.57 -4.41
CA ALA A 63 -5.51 4.48 -4.20
C ALA A 63 -4.46 4.41 -5.33
#